data_AF-A0A069DBX5-F1
#
_entry.id   AF-A0A069DBX5-F1
#
_cell.length_a   1.000
_cell.length_b   1.000
_cell.length_c   1.000
_cell.angle_alpha   90.00
_cell.angle_beta   90.00
_cell.angle_gamma   90.00
#
_symmetry.space_group_name_H-M   'P 1'
#
loop_
_entity.id
_entity.type
_entity.pdbx_description
1 polymer ?
#
loop_
_entity_poly.entity_id
_entity_poly.type
_entity_poly.pdbx_seq_one_letter_code
_entity_poly.pdbx_strand_id
1 'polypeptide(L)'
;MEFEITTNKGDEYDNEYDLPRSELVRLKDEIINQTDYFKEREGFLTKELAKIGLTIDEFVSALDNLITTSDQNNDDVLLSWY
;
A
#
# COMPACT_ATOMS: atom_id res chain seq x y z
N MET A 1 24.09 1.32 -19.09
CA MET A 1 23.70 1.56 -17.68
C MET A 1 22.40 0.81 -17.54
N GLU A 2 22.49 -0.47 -17.20
CA GLU A 2 21.34 -1.36 -17.05
C GLU A 2 20.77 -1.18 -15.65
N PHE A 3 19.46 -1.11 -15.54
CA PHE A 3 18.75 -1.19 -14.26
C PHE A 3 18.92 -2.62 -13.73
N GLU A 4 19.85 -2.83 -12.81
CA GLU A 4 19.93 -4.08 -12.05
C GLU A 4 18.88 -4.04 -10.94
N ILE A 5 17.72 -4.62 -11.22
CA ILE A 5 16.78 -5.04 -10.18
C ILE A 5 17.34 -6.33 -9.61
N THR A 6 17.94 -6.25 -8.42
CA THR A 6 18.29 -7.45 -7.66
C THR A 6 17.02 -7.98 -7.01
N THR A 7 16.57 -9.15 -7.45
CA THR A 7 15.46 -9.87 -6.82
C THR A 7 16.04 -10.99 -5.97
N ASN A 8 15.69 -11.05 -4.67
CA ASN A 8 15.96 -12.18 -3.78
C ASN A 8 15.06 -13.39 -4.12
N LYS A 9 14.84 -13.65 -5.41
CA LYS A 9 13.83 -14.60 -5.88
C LYS A 9 14.27 -16.03 -5.59
N GLY A 10 13.85 -16.50 -4.43
CA GLY A 10 14.15 -17.81 -3.89
C GLY A 10 13.00 -18.49 -3.16
N ASP A 11 11.75 -18.00 -3.20
CA ASP A 11 10.56 -18.83 -2.93
C ASP A 11 9.27 -18.12 -3.39
N GLU A 12 8.21 -18.88 -3.64
CA GLU A 12 6.94 -18.47 -4.24
C GLU A 12 6.00 -17.67 -3.31
N TYR A 13 6.45 -17.37 -2.09
CA TYR A 13 5.83 -16.44 -1.13
C TYR A 13 6.92 -15.84 -0.23
N ASP A 14 7.68 -14.87 -0.75
CA ASP A 14 8.49 -14.01 0.13
C ASP A 14 7.51 -13.30 1.08
N ASN A 15 7.61 -13.61 2.37
CA ASN A 15 6.69 -13.19 3.44
C ASN A 15 6.80 -11.69 3.77
N GLU A 16 7.29 -10.90 2.83
CA GLU A 16 7.76 -9.53 2.97
C GLU A 16 7.50 -8.79 1.65
N TYR A 17 6.78 -7.68 1.72
CA TYR A 17 6.54 -6.78 0.59
C TYR A 17 7.01 -5.38 0.94
N ASP A 18 8.05 -4.91 0.24
CA ASP A 18 8.58 -3.56 0.37
C ASP A 18 7.78 -2.59 -0.49
N LEU A 19 7.27 -1.53 0.16
CA LEU A 19 6.56 -0.45 -0.51
C LEU A 19 7.19 0.91 -0.17
N PRO A 20 7.51 1.74 -1.16
CA PRO A 20 7.92 3.11 -0.88
C PRO A 20 6.85 3.85 -0.09
N ARG A 21 7.24 4.50 1.02
CA ARG A 21 6.34 5.30 1.85
C ARG A 21 5.63 6.38 1.04
N SER A 22 6.34 6.96 0.07
CA SER A 22 5.79 7.95 -0.87
C SER A 22 4.62 7.42 -1.69
N GLU A 23 4.63 6.14 -2.05
CA GLU A 23 3.54 5.50 -2.79
C GLU A 23 2.32 5.26 -1.90
N LEU A 24 2.52 4.91 -0.62
CA LEU A 24 1.44 4.83 0.36
C LEU A 24 0.79 6.19 0.63
N VAL A 25 1.61 7.24 0.75
CA VAL A 25 1.13 8.63 0.89
C VAL A 25 0.33 9.03 -0.34
N ARG A 26 0.86 8.79 -1.54
CA ARG A 26 0.15 9.06 -2.79
C ARG A 26 -1.19 8.35 -2.84
N LEU A 27 -1.23 7.04 -2.55
CA LEU A 27 -2.48 6.27 -2.54
C LEU A 27 -3.50 6.86 -1.57
N LYS A 28 -3.08 7.20 -0.33
CA LYS A 28 -3.94 7.84 0.67
C LYS A 28 -4.52 9.16 0.13
N ASP A 29 -3.67 9.98 -0.49
CA ASP A 29 -4.07 11.27 -1.04
C ASP A 29 -5.03 11.13 -2.23
N GLU A 30 -4.82 10.16 -3.11
CA GLU A 30 -5.74 9.87 -4.23
C GLU A 30 -7.16 9.52 -3.71
N ILE A 31 -7.24 8.71 -2.64
CA ILE A 31 -8.50 8.30 -2.01
C ILE A 31 -9.19 9.48 -1.30
N ILE A 32 -8.45 10.23 -0.47
CA ILE A 32 -9.00 11.36 0.30
C ILE A 32 -9.46 12.48 -0.63
N ASN A 33 -8.66 12.80 -1.64
CA ASN A 33 -8.97 13.89 -2.57
C ASN A 33 -9.98 13.52 -3.64
N GLN A 34 -10.42 12.26 -3.70
CA GLN A 34 -11.42 11.78 -4.66
C GLN A 34 -11.03 12.16 -6.10
N THR A 35 -9.76 11.93 -6.44
CA THR A 35 -9.22 12.25 -7.77
C THR A 35 -9.94 11.47 -8.86
N ASP A 36 -9.82 11.90 -10.11
CA ASP A 36 -10.41 11.16 -11.22
C ASP A 36 -9.83 9.74 -11.34
N TYR A 37 -8.54 9.58 -11.03
CA TYR A 37 -7.88 8.28 -10.94
C TYR A 37 -8.54 7.37 -9.91
N PHE A 38 -8.86 7.90 -8.73
CA PHE A 38 -9.54 7.16 -7.67
C PHE A 38 -11.00 6.85 -8.04
N LYS A 39 -11.77 7.82 -8.53
CA LYS A 39 -13.20 7.65 -8.86
C LYS A 39 -13.44 6.53 -9.88
N GLU A 40 -12.56 6.39 -10.87
CA GLU A 40 -12.63 5.27 -11.83
C GLU A 40 -12.44 3.89 -11.17
N ARG A 41 -11.80 3.83 -10.00
CA ARG A 41 -11.38 2.61 -9.28
C ARG A 41 -12.11 2.40 -7.96
N GLU A 42 -12.88 3.38 -7.49
CA GLU A 42 -13.58 3.35 -6.20
C GLU A 42 -14.45 2.09 -6.06
N GLY A 43 -15.20 1.75 -7.11
CA GLY A 43 -16.03 0.54 -7.10
C GLY A 43 -15.24 -0.76 -6.97
N PHE A 44 -14.04 -0.81 -7.55
CA PHE A 44 -13.14 -1.95 -7.38
C PHE A 44 -12.60 -2.01 -5.95
N LEU A 45 -12.05 -0.90 -5.43
CA LEU A 45 -11.51 -0.85 -4.08
C LEU A 45 -12.59 -1.22 -3.04
N THR A 46 -13.77 -0.62 -3.14
CA THR A 46 -14.91 -0.90 -2.24
C THR A 46 -15.26 -2.38 -2.24
N LYS A 47 -15.28 -3.02 -3.42
CA LYS A 47 -15.58 -4.44 -3.55
C LYS A 47 -14.51 -5.32 -2.90
N GLU A 48 -13.23 -4.99 -3.06
CA GLU A 48 -12.14 -5.75 -2.44
C GLU A 48 -12.12 -5.59 -0.92
N LEU A 49 -12.30 -4.36 -0.41
CA LEU A 49 -12.39 -4.10 1.03
C LEU A 49 -13.59 -4.82 1.68
N ALA A 50 -14.73 -4.86 0.99
CA ALA A 50 -15.91 -5.58 1.48
C ALA A 50 -15.67 -7.08 1.68
N LYS A 51 -14.79 -7.72 0.89
CA LYS A 51 -14.46 -9.16 1.06
C LYS A 51 -13.77 -9.45 2.39
N ILE A 52 -13.04 -8.47 2.91
CA ILE A 52 -12.31 -8.56 4.18
C ILE A 52 -13.01 -7.78 5.30
N GLY A 53 -14.23 -7.29 5.06
CA GLY A 53 -15.04 -6.60 6.05
C GLY A 53 -14.54 -5.20 6.42
N LEU A 54 -13.78 -4.54 5.54
CA LEU A 54 -13.30 -3.17 5.74
C LEU A 54 -14.09 -2.16 4.90
N THR A 55 -14.19 -0.95 5.44
CA THR A 55 -14.66 0.25 4.74
C THR A 55 -13.48 1.06 4.18
N ILE A 56 -13.76 2.01 3.28
CA ILE A 56 -12.74 2.94 2.76
C ILE A 56 -12.12 3.74 3.92
N ASP A 57 -12.91 4.22 4.87
CA ASP A 57 -12.41 5.04 5.99
C ASP A 57 -11.47 4.23 6.92
N GLU A 58 -11.83 2.97 7.20
CA GLU A 58 -10.95 2.06 7.95
C GLU A 58 -9.67 1.75 7.19
N PHE A 59 -9.76 1.60 5.86
CA PHE A 59 -8.59 1.39 5.02
C PHE A 59 -7.66 2.62 5.01
N VAL A 60 -8.22 3.83 4.87
CA VAL A 60 -7.46 5.09 4.95
C VAL A 60 -6.79 5.23 6.32
N SER A 61 -7.49 4.87 7.40
CA SER A 61 -6.94 4.86 8.76
C SER A 61 -5.79 3.84 8.89
N ALA A 62 -5.92 2.67 8.28
CA ALA A 62 -4.86 1.67 8.24
C ALA A 62 -3.63 2.15 7.45
N LEU A 63 -3.83 2.84 6.31
CA LEU A 63 -2.75 3.47 5.56
C LEU A 63 -2.04 4.55 6.38
N ASP A 64 -2.80 5.40 7.08
CA ASP A 64 -2.23 6.45 7.92
C ASP A 64 -1.39 5.87 9.07
N ASN A 65 -1.90 4.82 9.73
CA ASN A 65 -1.17 4.08 10.74
C ASN A 65 0.13 3.50 10.16
N LEU A 66 0.05 2.80 9.02
CA LEU A 66 1.20 2.21 8.35
C LEU A 66 2.28 3.26 7.98
N ILE A 67 1.86 4.43 7.49
CA ILE A 67 2.76 5.54 7.14
C ILE A 67 3.42 6.14 8.39
N THR A 68 2.72 6.20 9.53
CA THR A 68 3.19 6.92 10.71
C THR A 68 3.92 6.04 11.73
N THR A 69 3.61 4.75 11.80
CA THR A 69 4.18 3.85 12.81
C THR A 69 5.36 3.02 12.32
N SER A 70 5.50 2.81 11.00
CA SER A 70 6.66 2.13 10.44
C SER A 70 7.96 2.93 10.67
N ASP A 71 9.12 2.29 10.56
CA ASP A 71 10.42 2.95 10.83
C ASP A 71 10.59 4.19 9.93
N GLN A 72 10.60 5.37 10.54
CA GLN A 72 10.65 6.66 9.84
C GLN A 72 12.04 6.99 9.27
N ASN A 73 13.06 6.20 9.60
CA ASN A 73 14.38 6.31 8.99
C ASN A 73 14.51 5.50 7.69
N ASN A 74 13.48 4.70 7.36
CA ASN A 74 13.41 3.94 6.12
C ASN A 74 12.39 4.59 5.17
N ASP A 75 12.83 4.78 3.92
CA ASP A 75 11.99 5.25 2.82
C ASP A 75 10.95 4.19 2.43
N ASP A 76 11.27 2.91 2.67
CA ASP A 76 10.37 1.79 2.42
C ASP A 76 9.64 1.35 3.70
N VAL A 77 8.40 0.90 3.50
CA VAL A 77 7.59 0.25 4.52
C VAL A 77 7.53 -1.23 4.21
N LEU A 78 8.11 -2.02 5.11
CA LEU A 78 8.10 -3.47 5.06
C LEU A 78 6.77 -4.00 5.58
N LEU A 79 6.01 -4.67 4.72
CA LEU A 79 4.82 -5.42 5.10
C LEU A 79 5.17 -6.90 5.24
N SER A 80 5.16 -7.41 6.47
CA SER A 80 5.38 -8.83 6.78
C SER A 80 4.14 -9.47 7.38
N TRP A 81 3.87 -10.73 7.03
CA TRP A 81 2.79 -11.54 7.62
C TRP A 81 3.32 -12.91 8.07
N TYR A 82 2.73 -13.46 9.13
CA TYR A 82 3.07 -14.75 9.73
C TYR A 82 1.95 -15.78 9.58
#